data_AF-A0A3P7ISF1-F1
#
_entry.id   AF-A0A3P7ISF1-F1
#
_cell.length_a   1.000
_cell.length_b   1.000
_cell.length_c   1.000
_cell.angle_alpha   90.00
_cell.angle_beta   90.00
_cell.angle_gamma   90.00
#
_symmetry.space_group_name_H-M   'P 1'
#
loop_
_entity.id
_entity.type
_entity.pdbx_description
1 polymer ?
#
loop_
_entity_poly.entity_id
_entity_poly.type
_entity_poly.pdbx_seq_one_letter_code
_entity_poly.pdbx_strand_id
1 'polypeptide(L)'
;MVDGDKVTFHHEYSYGTAAVRGNKRLTASTVAYWEVRVAHRLFGTSIMFGIGNELTQRSLTHRFENLLGADRNSYGLSYSGHIFHDGVCVRFCERFPIRGSTVVGLLFHGPSASLAYFRDGMPLGVAFSHIDLSSPLYPMVSSTAQKSEFIVCDQRFLPSVPDTLCECALRCVSRLVHNDVQLQSLKLPSHLNVQLCERITARTKRHLCLRHSMITPLG
;
A
#
# COMPACT_ATOMS: atom_id res chain seq x y z
N MET A 1 6.35 -15.44 -16.37
CA MET A 1 6.33 -16.52 -15.35
C MET A 1 6.37 -15.89 -13.97
N VAL A 2 5.50 -16.31 -13.06
CA VAL A 2 5.53 -15.86 -11.64
C VAL A 2 5.92 -17.07 -10.80
N ASP A 3 6.92 -16.89 -9.94
CA ASP A 3 7.45 -17.90 -9.04
C ASP A 3 7.72 -17.27 -7.68
N GLY A 4 6.83 -17.53 -6.72
CA GLY A 4 6.88 -16.90 -5.39
C GLY A 4 6.81 -15.38 -5.45
N ASP A 5 7.85 -14.73 -4.96
CA ASP A 5 8.04 -13.27 -4.93
C ASP A 5 8.69 -12.73 -6.22
N LYS A 6 9.02 -13.60 -7.17
CA LYS A 6 9.69 -13.26 -8.43
C LYS A 6 8.73 -13.32 -9.61
N VAL A 7 8.87 -12.36 -10.52
CA VAL A 7 8.29 -12.42 -11.85
C VAL A 7 9.38 -12.27 -12.91
N THR A 8 9.35 -13.16 -13.89
CA THR A 8 10.14 -13.06 -15.12
C THR A 8 9.21 -12.71 -16.28
N PHE A 9 9.41 -11.55 -16.89
CA PHE A 9 8.69 -11.13 -18.09
C PHE A 9 9.38 -11.68 -19.34
N HIS A 10 8.58 -12.05 -20.34
CA HIS A 10 9.05 -12.40 -21.69
C HIS A 10 10.20 -13.43 -21.65
N HIS A 11 9.90 -14.62 -21.10
CA HIS A 11 10.90 -15.66 -20.80
C HIS A 11 11.59 -16.19 -22.07
N GLU A 12 10.83 -16.28 -23.16
CA GLU A 12 11.33 -16.67 -24.49
C GLU A 12 11.55 -15.45 -25.37
N TYR A 13 10.48 -14.72 -25.74
CA TYR A 13 10.51 -13.55 -26.60
C TYR A 13 9.57 -12.47 -26.07
N SER A 14 9.85 -11.21 -26.42
CA SER A 14 8.95 -10.09 -26.11
C SER A 14 7.99 -9.85 -27.27
N TYR A 15 6.69 -9.99 -27.01
CA TYR A 15 5.61 -9.75 -27.98
C TYR A 15 4.83 -8.46 -27.68
N GLY A 16 5.35 -7.59 -26.82
CA GLY A 16 4.72 -6.34 -26.42
C GLY A 16 4.91 -6.04 -24.94
N THR A 17 4.01 -5.27 -24.33
CA THR A 17 4.04 -4.97 -22.90
C THR A 17 3.27 -6.03 -22.13
N ALA A 18 3.85 -6.59 -21.07
CA ALA A 18 3.15 -7.46 -20.14
C ALA A 18 3.18 -6.84 -18.74
N ALA A 19 2.15 -7.10 -17.95
CA ALA A 19 2.02 -6.64 -16.57
C ALA A 19 1.56 -7.76 -15.64
N VAL A 20 2.04 -7.69 -14.40
CA VAL A 20 1.61 -8.57 -13.31
C VAL A 20 1.00 -7.73 -12.20
N ARG A 21 -0.10 -8.23 -11.65
CA ARG A 21 -0.83 -7.65 -10.54
C ARG A 21 -0.64 -8.52 -9.31
N GLY A 22 -0.26 -7.90 -8.19
CA GLY A 22 -0.24 -8.52 -6.89
C GLY A 22 -1.65 -8.85 -6.37
N ASN A 23 -1.73 -9.57 -5.26
CA ASN A 23 -3.00 -10.00 -4.67
C ASN A 23 -3.42 -9.18 -3.43
N LYS A 24 -2.53 -8.31 -2.91
CA LYS A 24 -2.82 -7.46 -1.76
C LYS A 24 -3.67 -6.27 -2.19
N ARG A 25 -4.83 -6.12 -1.54
CA ARG A 25 -5.75 -5.00 -1.77
C ARG A 25 -5.22 -3.72 -1.11
N LEU A 26 -5.32 -2.62 -1.83
CA LEU A 26 -5.01 -1.27 -1.39
C LEU A 26 -6.33 -0.48 -1.38
N THR A 27 -6.73 -0.04 -0.20
CA THR A 27 -8.01 0.66 0.05
C THR A 27 -7.77 1.93 0.84
N ALA A 28 -8.80 2.76 1.02
CA ALA A 28 -8.75 3.93 1.91
C ALA A 28 -8.30 3.58 3.34
N SER A 29 -8.54 2.34 3.77
CA SER A 29 -8.14 1.81 5.07
C SER A 29 -6.84 1.01 5.06
N THR A 30 -5.94 1.24 4.09
CA THR A 30 -4.66 0.51 3.99
C THR A 30 -3.48 1.47 3.93
N VAL A 31 -2.42 1.20 4.69
CA VAL A 31 -1.08 1.77 4.48
C VAL A 31 -0.16 0.64 4.10
N ALA A 32 0.46 0.72 2.93
CA ALA A 32 1.30 -0.34 2.39
C ALA A 32 2.62 0.21 1.89
N TYR A 33 3.70 -0.48 2.25
CA TYR A 33 5.03 -0.29 1.69
C TYR A 33 5.51 -1.60 1.09
N TRP A 34 6.05 -1.56 -0.12
CA TRP A 34 6.74 -2.70 -0.71
C TRP A 34 7.86 -2.23 -1.62
N GLU A 35 8.85 -3.09 -1.80
CA GLU A 35 9.96 -2.83 -2.68
C GLU A 35 9.94 -3.79 -3.86
N VAL A 36 10.37 -3.31 -5.02
CA VAL A 36 10.61 -4.14 -6.19
C VAL A 36 12.05 -3.96 -6.61
N ARG A 37 12.82 -5.04 -6.47
CA ARG A 37 14.20 -5.10 -6.94
C ARG A 37 14.22 -5.59 -8.37
N VAL A 38 14.88 -4.84 -9.24
CA VAL A 38 15.19 -5.25 -10.60
C VAL A 38 16.66 -5.65 -10.64
N ALA A 39 16.92 -6.94 -10.81
CA ALA A 39 18.26 -7.53 -10.63
C ALA A 39 19.24 -7.22 -11.77
N HIS A 40 18.74 -6.74 -12.91
CA HIS A 40 19.50 -6.57 -14.15
C HIS A 40 19.30 -5.18 -14.75
N ARG A 41 19.95 -4.93 -15.90
CA ARG A 41 19.81 -3.70 -16.67
C ARG A 41 18.32 -3.36 -16.86
N LEU A 42 17.96 -2.11 -16.62
CA LEU A 42 16.70 -1.53 -17.07
C LEU A 42 16.82 -1.20 -18.56
N PHE A 43 16.62 -2.20 -19.42
CA PHE A 43 16.58 -2.05 -20.88
C PHE A 43 15.17 -2.36 -21.40
N GLY A 44 14.84 -1.90 -22.60
CA GLY A 44 13.48 -1.98 -23.15
C GLY A 44 12.81 -0.62 -23.20
N THR A 45 11.73 -0.55 -23.96
CA THR A 45 10.98 0.70 -24.20
C THR A 45 10.16 1.12 -22.97
N SER A 46 9.70 0.16 -22.17
CA SER A 46 8.86 0.41 -21.01
C SER A 46 9.16 -0.58 -19.89
N ILE A 47 9.47 -0.04 -18.72
CA ILE A 47 9.50 -0.72 -17.42
C ILE A 47 8.81 0.20 -16.44
N MET A 48 7.77 -0.28 -15.78
CA MET A 48 6.95 0.54 -14.88
C MET A 48 6.64 -0.15 -13.55
N PHE A 49 6.46 0.68 -12.54
CA PHE A 49 6.09 0.31 -11.17
C PHE A 49 4.86 1.13 -10.78
N GLY A 50 3.88 0.51 -10.13
CA GLY A 50 2.69 1.27 -9.76
C GLY A 50 1.58 0.45 -9.13
N ILE A 51 0.36 0.94 -9.30
CA ILE A 51 -0.86 0.32 -8.79
C ILE A 51 -1.97 0.40 -9.85
N GLY A 52 -2.91 -0.53 -9.80
CA GLY A 52 -4.08 -0.52 -10.69
C GLY A 52 -5.27 -1.28 -10.11
N ASN A 53 -6.47 -0.96 -10.61
CA ASN A 53 -7.70 -1.62 -10.21
C ASN A 53 -7.91 -2.94 -10.97
N GLU A 54 -9.12 -3.51 -10.85
CA GLU A 54 -9.44 -4.78 -11.50
C GLU A 54 -9.55 -4.68 -13.03
N LEU A 55 -9.85 -3.49 -13.55
CA LEU A 55 -10.02 -3.18 -14.96
C LEU A 55 -8.71 -2.86 -15.68
N THR A 56 -7.60 -2.65 -14.96
CA THR A 56 -6.30 -2.41 -15.57
C THR A 56 -5.90 -3.56 -16.48
N GLN A 57 -5.57 -3.25 -17.74
CA GLN A 57 -5.08 -4.23 -18.70
C GLN A 57 -3.80 -4.91 -18.19
N ARG A 58 -3.61 -6.19 -18.54
CA ARG A 58 -2.43 -6.96 -18.10
C ARG A 58 -1.44 -7.24 -19.23
N SER A 59 -1.79 -6.91 -20.46
CA SER A 59 -0.92 -7.08 -21.62
C SER A 59 -1.36 -6.19 -22.77
N LEU A 60 -0.38 -5.72 -23.54
CA LEU A 60 -0.56 -5.05 -24.83
C LEU A 60 0.19 -5.86 -25.89
N THR A 61 -0.51 -6.74 -26.60
CA THR A 61 0.10 -7.56 -27.65
C THR A 61 0.49 -6.71 -28.85
N HIS A 62 1.69 -6.93 -29.39
CA HIS A 62 2.32 -6.18 -30.49
C HIS A 62 2.49 -4.66 -30.25
N ARG A 63 2.38 -4.23 -28.99
CA ARG A 63 2.54 -2.83 -28.59
C ARG A 63 3.54 -2.73 -27.45
N PHE A 64 4.55 -1.88 -27.61
CA PHE A 64 5.70 -1.78 -26.71
C PHE A 64 5.68 -0.46 -25.92
N GLU A 65 4.59 -0.24 -25.21
CA GLU A 65 4.20 1.06 -24.63
C GLU A 65 4.12 1.03 -23.10
N ASN A 66 4.06 2.21 -22.49
CA ASN A 66 3.76 2.39 -21.07
C ASN A 66 2.31 2.00 -20.80
N LEU A 67 2.12 0.90 -20.07
CA LEU A 67 0.80 0.33 -19.80
C LEU A 67 0.15 0.96 -18.56
N LEU A 68 0.90 1.14 -17.47
CA LEU A 68 0.34 1.69 -16.23
C LEU A 68 0.14 3.19 -16.38
N GLY A 69 -1.08 3.66 -16.13
CA GLY A 69 -1.48 5.06 -16.32
C GLY A 69 -1.83 5.45 -17.76
N ALA A 70 -1.91 4.49 -18.68
CA ALA A 70 -2.43 4.72 -20.03
C ALA A 70 -3.92 5.12 -20.02
N ASP A 71 -4.63 4.77 -18.96
CA ASP A 71 -6.01 5.14 -18.66
C ASP A 71 -6.17 5.49 -17.17
N ARG A 72 -7.39 5.83 -16.76
CA ARG A 72 -7.74 6.13 -15.37
C ARG A 72 -7.64 4.94 -14.40
N ASN A 73 -7.48 3.71 -14.90
CA ASN A 73 -7.58 2.51 -14.08
C ASN A 73 -6.27 2.19 -13.35
N SER A 74 -5.19 2.90 -13.64
CA SER A 74 -3.89 2.66 -13.04
C SER A 74 -3.04 3.92 -12.91
N TYR A 75 -2.00 3.82 -12.09
CA TYR A 75 -1.03 4.86 -11.78
C TYR A 75 0.35 4.22 -11.88
N GLY A 76 1.27 4.82 -12.64
CA GLY A 76 2.57 4.20 -12.90
C GLY A 76 3.74 5.17 -12.95
N LEU A 77 4.88 4.78 -12.39
CA LEU A 77 6.19 5.40 -12.59
C LEU A 77 7.01 4.56 -13.57
N SER A 78 7.43 5.18 -14.66
CA SER A 78 8.39 4.62 -15.62
C SER A 78 9.81 4.75 -15.09
N TYR A 79 10.66 3.77 -15.41
CA TYR A 79 12.11 3.85 -15.18
C TYR A 79 12.79 5.06 -15.85
N SER A 80 12.13 5.68 -16.85
CA SER A 80 12.56 6.95 -17.46
C SER A 80 12.35 8.19 -16.58
N GLY A 81 11.79 8.03 -15.37
CA GLY A 81 11.55 9.13 -14.43
C GLY A 81 10.23 9.88 -14.65
N HIS A 82 9.29 9.29 -15.39
CA HIS A 82 8.00 9.89 -15.71
C HIS A 82 6.85 9.14 -15.04
N ILE A 83 5.89 9.87 -14.51
CA ILE A 83 4.66 9.33 -13.95
C ILE A 83 3.52 9.43 -14.97
N PHE A 84 2.63 8.44 -14.93
CA PHE A 84 1.52 8.28 -15.86
C PHE A 84 0.22 8.01 -15.10
N HIS A 85 -0.84 8.71 -15.49
CA HIS A 85 -2.22 8.44 -15.07
C HIS A 85 -3.20 9.12 -16.04
N ASP A 86 -4.28 8.42 -16.41
CA ASP A 86 -5.32 8.94 -17.31
C ASP A 86 -4.78 9.47 -18.64
N GLY A 87 -3.76 8.79 -19.18
CA GLY A 87 -3.08 9.20 -20.42
C GLY A 87 -2.16 10.41 -20.28
N VAL A 88 -2.11 11.05 -19.11
CA VAL A 88 -1.23 12.19 -18.83
C VAL A 88 0.14 11.68 -18.39
N CYS A 89 1.20 12.31 -18.91
CA CYS A 89 2.60 12.02 -18.60
C CYS A 89 3.29 13.26 -18.03
N VAL A 90 3.93 13.12 -16.87
CA VAL A 90 4.66 14.21 -16.20
C VAL A 90 6.05 13.73 -15.78
N ARG A 91 7.08 14.55 -15.98
CA ARG A 91 8.41 14.27 -15.44
C ARG A 91 8.39 14.42 -13.92
N PHE A 92 8.79 13.38 -13.21
CA PHE A 92 8.70 13.29 -11.75
C PHE A 92 10.08 13.22 -11.08
N CYS A 93 10.98 12.41 -11.62
CA CYS A 93 12.32 12.24 -11.08
C CYS A 93 13.35 12.01 -12.19
N GLU A 94 14.61 11.89 -11.80
CA GLU A 94 15.66 11.47 -12.73
C GLU A 94 15.46 10.03 -13.18
N ARG A 95 15.84 9.77 -14.44
CA ARG A 95 15.87 8.43 -15.00
C ARG A 95 16.69 7.48 -14.12
N PHE A 96 16.22 6.25 -14.00
CA PHE A 96 16.88 5.22 -13.20
C PHE A 96 18.16 4.74 -13.89
N PRO A 97 19.20 4.34 -13.13
CA PRO A 97 20.43 3.82 -13.70
C PRO A 97 20.16 2.64 -14.64
N ILE A 98 20.67 2.73 -15.87
CA ILE A 98 20.48 1.65 -16.87
C ILE A 98 21.26 0.40 -16.45
N ARG A 99 22.40 0.57 -15.75
CA ARG A 99 23.28 -0.51 -15.30
C ARG A 99 23.19 -0.67 -13.79
N GLY A 100 23.38 -1.91 -13.33
CA GLY A 100 23.27 -2.27 -11.92
C GLY A 100 21.84 -2.67 -11.55
N SER A 101 21.67 -3.12 -10.31
CA SER A 101 20.35 -3.36 -9.73
C SER A 101 19.75 -2.06 -9.24
N THR A 102 18.45 -1.89 -9.40
CA THR A 102 17.69 -0.79 -8.77
C THR A 102 16.62 -1.38 -7.88
N VAL A 103 16.45 -0.81 -6.68
CA VAL A 103 15.30 -1.11 -5.81
C VAL A 103 14.34 0.07 -5.84
N VAL A 104 13.08 -0.21 -6.19
CA VAL A 104 12.02 0.79 -6.24
C VAL A 104 11.03 0.52 -5.13
N GLY A 105 11.00 1.40 -4.13
CA GLY A 105 10.04 1.36 -3.04
C GLY A 105 8.77 2.12 -3.39
N LEU A 106 7.61 1.60 -3.00
CA LEU A 106 6.30 2.21 -3.19
C LEU A 106 5.60 2.31 -1.83
N LEU A 107 5.20 3.51 -1.44
CA LEU A 107 4.38 3.77 -0.25
C LEU A 107 3.00 4.21 -0.69
N PHE A 108 2.03 3.31 -0.58
CA PHE A 108 0.63 3.64 -0.69
C PHE A 108 0.08 4.04 0.68
N HIS A 109 -0.52 5.22 0.76
CA HIS A 109 -1.18 5.71 1.96
C HIS A 109 -2.66 5.97 1.65
N GLY A 110 -3.51 5.01 2.02
CA GLY A 110 -4.94 5.02 1.79
C GLY A 110 -5.68 6.23 2.36
N PRO A 111 -5.46 6.65 3.61
CA PRO A 111 -6.20 7.77 4.21
C PRO A 111 -6.03 9.10 3.49
N SER A 112 -4.85 9.35 2.91
CA SER A 112 -4.60 10.55 2.10
C SER A 112 -4.68 10.30 0.60
N ALA A 113 -5.10 9.09 0.20
CA ALA A 113 -5.19 8.64 -1.18
C ALA A 113 -3.95 9.03 -2.01
N SER A 114 -2.76 8.63 -1.53
CA SER A 114 -1.49 9.04 -2.14
C SER A 114 -0.54 7.86 -2.36
N LEU A 115 0.31 8.00 -3.38
CA LEU A 115 1.37 7.06 -3.71
C LEU A 115 2.71 7.80 -3.82
N ALA A 116 3.66 7.41 -2.97
CA ALA A 116 5.03 7.92 -2.98
C ALA A 116 6.02 6.85 -3.44
N TYR A 117 7.13 7.30 -4.00
CA TYR A 117 8.19 6.41 -4.51
C TYR A 117 9.52 6.64 -3.81
N PHE A 118 10.32 5.59 -3.79
CA PHE A 118 11.69 5.56 -3.28
C PHE A 118 12.58 4.87 -4.31
N ARG A 119 13.84 5.29 -4.40
CA ARG A 119 14.87 4.63 -5.19
C ARG A 119 16.06 4.33 -4.30
N ASP A 120 16.39 3.05 -4.16
CA ASP A 120 17.50 2.57 -3.33
C ASP A 120 17.44 3.14 -1.89
N GLY A 121 16.24 3.11 -1.31
CA GLY A 121 15.95 3.64 0.03
C GLY A 121 15.78 5.17 0.12
N MET A 122 16.14 5.92 -0.93
CA MET A 122 16.02 7.38 -0.94
C MET A 122 14.63 7.82 -1.43
N PRO A 123 13.95 8.74 -0.73
CA PRO A 123 12.63 9.22 -1.14
C PRO A 123 12.71 10.04 -2.44
N LEU A 124 11.82 9.73 -3.38
CA LEU A 124 11.60 10.54 -4.59
C LEU A 124 10.45 11.54 -4.41
N GLY A 125 9.58 11.30 -3.43
CA GLY A 125 8.42 12.15 -3.11
C GLY A 125 7.07 11.50 -3.43
N VAL A 126 6.00 12.27 -3.25
CA VAL A 126 4.63 11.87 -3.56
C VAL A 126 4.38 12.10 -5.05
N ALA A 127 4.21 11.03 -5.81
CA ALA A 127 3.96 11.08 -7.26
C ALA A 127 2.49 11.33 -7.57
N PHE A 128 1.59 10.76 -6.77
CA PHE A 128 0.16 10.86 -6.98
C PHE A 128 -0.54 11.20 -5.67
N SER A 129 -1.48 12.14 -5.74
CA SER A 129 -2.42 12.52 -4.69
C SER A 129 -3.84 12.42 -5.24
N HIS A 130 -4.83 12.38 -4.34
CA HIS A 130 -6.25 12.27 -4.72
C HIS A 130 -6.55 11.05 -5.60
N ILE A 131 -5.86 9.93 -5.34
CA ILE A 131 -6.07 8.65 -6.02
C ILE A 131 -7.53 8.22 -5.85
N ASP A 132 -8.17 7.77 -6.92
CA ASP A 132 -9.52 7.22 -6.84
C ASP A 132 -9.49 5.87 -6.12
N LEU A 133 -10.15 5.81 -4.96
CA LEU A 133 -10.28 4.62 -4.12
C LEU A 133 -11.71 4.09 -4.07
N SER A 134 -12.55 4.45 -5.05
CA SER A 134 -13.89 3.90 -5.25
C SER A 134 -13.89 2.38 -5.46
N SER A 135 -12.78 1.83 -5.96
CA SER A 135 -12.51 0.40 -6.06
C SER A 135 -11.13 0.06 -5.48
N PRO A 136 -10.92 -1.18 -5.00
CA PRO A 136 -9.60 -1.60 -4.52
C PRO A 136 -8.54 -1.53 -5.62
N LEU A 137 -7.38 -1.00 -5.26
CA LEU A 137 -6.18 -1.03 -6.10
C LEU A 137 -5.28 -2.19 -5.67
N TYR A 138 -4.33 -2.53 -6.53
CA TYR A 138 -3.39 -3.62 -6.32
C TYR A 138 -2.00 -3.19 -6.80
N PRO A 139 -0.91 -3.62 -6.14
CA PRO A 139 0.45 -3.44 -6.65
C PRO A 139 0.61 -4.02 -8.05
N MET A 140 1.27 -3.29 -8.95
CA MET A 140 1.50 -3.72 -10.33
C MET A 140 2.91 -3.35 -10.80
N VAL A 141 3.46 -4.20 -11.66
CA VAL A 141 4.66 -3.90 -12.46
C VAL A 141 4.40 -4.30 -13.90
N SER A 142 4.98 -3.57 -14.85
CA SER A 142 4.92 -3.89 -16.28
C SER A 142 6.28 -3.77 -16.94
N SER A 143 6.48 -4.55 -18.00
CA SER A 143 7.75 -4.61 -18.73
C SER A 143 7.55 -5.00 -20.20
N THR A 144 8.33 -4.37 -21.08
CA THR A 144 8.59 -4.82 -22.46
C THR A 144 9.90 -5.59 -22.60
N ALA A 145 10.71 -5.62 -21.54
CA ALA A 145 12.06 -6.14 -21.56
C ALA A 145 12.08 -7.67 -21.51
N GLN A 146 12.71 -8.28 -22.51
CA GLN A 146 12.90 -9.72 -22.59
C GLN A 146 13.74 -10.24 -21.41
N LYS A 147 13.33 -11.38 -20.82
CA LYS A 147 14.03 -12.03 -19.69
C LYS A 147 14.32 -11.06 -18.53
N SER A 148 13.43 -10.10 -18.29
CA SER A 148 13.57 -9.17 -17.18
C SER A 148 12.96 -9.76 -15.91
N GLU A 149 13.72 -9.71 -14.82
CA GLU A 149 13.35 -10.25 -13.52
C GLU A 149 13.06 -9.13 -12.52
N PHE A 150 11.91 -9.22 -11.86
CA PHE A 150 11.47 -8.34 -10.80
C PHE A 150 11.18 -9.17 -9.59
N ILE A 151 11.73 -8.78 -8.44
CA ILE A 151 11.61 -9.52 -7.19
C ILE A 151 11.00 -8.57 -6.16
N VAL A 152 9.84 -8.95 -5.62
CA VAL A 152 9.21 -8.16 -4.58
C VAL A 152 9.93 -8.43 -3.26
N CYS A 153 10.40 -7.36 -2.63
CA CYS A 153 11.14 -7.39 -1.37
C CYS A 153 10.39 -6.56 -0.33
N ASP A 154 10.69 -6.79 0.94
CA ASP A 154 10.29 -5.94 2.08
C ASP A 154 8.85 -5.40 2.00
N GLN A 155 7.88 -6.28 2.23
CA GLN A 155 6.47 -5.95 2.19
C GLN A 155 5.91 -5.68 3.59
N ARG A 156 5.24 -4.54 3.76
CA ARG A 156 4.47 -4.21 4.96
C ARG A 156 3.09 -3.71 4.55
N PHE A 157 2.05 -4.38 5.05
CA PHE A 157 0.66 -3.99 4.84
C PHE A 157 0.00 -3.83 6.19
N LEU A 158 -0.36 -2.60 6.51
CA LEU A 158 -1.00 -2.23 7.77
C LEU A 158 -2.42 -1.75 7.47
N PRO A 159 -3.42 -2.14 8.29
CA PRO A 159 -4.68 -1.42 8.29
C PRO A 159 -4.40 0.04 8.67
N SER A 160 -5.04 0.99 8.00
CA SER A 160 -4.90 2.43 8.24
C SER A 160 -5.54 2.90 9.55
N VAL A 161 -6.03 1.95 10.35
CA VAL A 161 -6.08 2.14 11.79
C VAL A 161 -4.79 1.54 12.35
N PRO A 162 -3.60 2.16 12.17
CA PRO A 162 -2.63 1.98 13.21
C PRO A 162 -3.29 2.57 14.44
N ASP A 163 -3.35 1.80 15.51
CA ASP A 163 -3.38 2.45 16.79
C ASP A 163 -2.17 3.38 16.80
N THR A 164 -2.39 4.70 16.67
CA THR A 164 -1.33 5.68 16.90
C THR A 164 -0.65 5.31 18.21
N LEU A 165 0.61 5.71 18.43
CA LEU A 165 1.23 5.44 19.73
C LEU A 165 0.32 5.91 20.88
N CYS A 166 -0.37 7.03 20.69
CA CYS A 166 -1.41 7.51 21.60
C CYS A 166 -2.55 6.50 21.77
N GLU A 167 -3.10 5.98 20.69
CA GLU A 167 -4.19 5.01 20.71
C GLU A 167 -3.80 3.64 21.30
N CYS A 168 -2.58 3.18 21.01
CA CYS A 168 -1.95 2.02 21.64
C CYS A 168 -1.81 2.24 23.15
N ALA A 169 -1.26 3.39 23.54
CA ALA A 169 -1.06 3.76 24.93
C ALA A 169 -2.41 3.86 25.68
N LEU A 170 -3.39 4.55 25.10
CA LEU A 170 -4.75 4.65 25.65
C LEU A 170 -5.38 3.28 25.83
N ARG A 171 -5.23 2.38 24.84
CA ARG A 171 -5.73 1.00 24.94
C ARG A 171 -5.03 0.24 26.06
N CYS A 172 -3.70 0.32 26.18
CA CYS A 172 -2.95 -0.34 27.25
C CYS A 172 -3.36 0.18 28.62
N VAL A 173 -3.40 1.50 28.80
CA VAL A 173 -3.81 2.15 30.06
C VAL A 173 -5.25 1.78 30.43
N SER A 174 -6.18 1.78 29.47
CA SER A 174 -7.58 1.41 29.74
C SER A 174 -7.76 -0.02 30.27
N ARG A 175 -6.81 -0.93 30.01
CA ARG A 175 -6.84 -2.30 30.54
C ARG A 175 -6.41 -2.36 32.01
N LEU A 176 -5.48 -1.49 32.41
CA LEU A 176 -4.87 -1.42 33.74
C LEU A 176 -5.66 -0.58 34.73
N VAL A 177 -6.50 0.34 34.24
CA VAL A 177 -7.36 1.20 35.07
C VAL A 177 -8.73 0.54 35.24
N HIS A 178 -9.19 0.44 36.49
CA HIS A 178 -10.43 -0.25 36.86
C HIS A 178 -11.49 0.65 37.50
N ASN A 179 -11.12 1.86 37.93
CA ASN A 179 -12.03 2.82 38.58
C ASN A 179 -11.58 4.27 38.37
N ASP A 180 -12.49 5.20 38.67
CA ASP A 180 -12.27 6.64 38.47
C ASP A 180 -11.15 7.21 39.36
N VAL A 181 -10.93 6.63 40.55
CA VAL A 181 -9.85 7.05 41.46
C VAL A 181 -8.49 6.79 40.83
N GLN A 182 -8.29 5.61 40.25
CA GLN A 182 -7.07 5.29 39.51
C GLN A 182 -6.90 6.18 38.28
N LEU A 183 -7.98 6.44 37.54
CA LEU A 183 -7.94 7.31 36.36
C LEU A 183 -7.48 8.73 36.73
N GLN A 184 -8.07 9.32 37.78
CA GLN A 184 -7.72 10.65 38.27
C GLN A 184 -6.27 10.73 38.78
N SER A 185 -5.74 9.64 39.33
CA SER A 185 -4.34 9.59 39.83
C SER A 185 -3.29 9.72 38.73
N LEU A 186 -3.63 9.41 37.47
CA LEU A 186 -2.70 9.49 36.33
C LEU A 186 -2.35 10.92 35.91
N LYS A 187 -3.09 11.93 36.40
CA LYS A 187 -2.88 13.36 36.12
C LYS A 187 -2.74 13.67 34.61
N LEU A 188 -3.51 12.97 33.78
CA LEU A 188 -3.48 13.15 32.33
C LEU A 188 -4.21 14.44 31.92
N PRO A 189 -3.86 15.04 30.76
CA PRO A 189 -4.66 16.06 30.12
C PRO A 189 -6.14 15.66 29.99
N SER A 190 -7.05 16.63 30.15
CA SER A 190 -8.49 16.39 30.19
C SER A 190 -9.02 15.59 29.00
N HIS A 191 -8.56 15.88 27.79
CA HIS A 191 -8.97 15.16 26.58
C HIS A 191 -8.62 13.66 26.61
N LEU A 192 -7.45 13.29 27.15
CA LEU A 192 -7.06 11.88 27.29
C LEU A 192 -7.85 11.17 28.40
N ASN A 193 -8.15 11.87 29.49
CA ASN A 193 -9.00 11.34 30.55
C ASN A 193 -10.42 11.03 30.05
N VAL A 194 -11.00 11.91 29.23
CA VAL A 194 -12.31 11.68 28.60
C VAL A 194 -12.26 10.42 27.71
N GLN A 195 -11.25 10.32 26.83
CA GLN A 195 -11.09 9.17 25.95
C GLN A 195 -10.88 7.85 26.70
N LEU A 196 -10.16 7.86 27.82
CA LEU A 196 -9.99 6.67 28.67
C LEU A 196 -11.29 6.29 29.38
N CYS A 197 -12.02 7.27 29.91
CA CYS A 197 -13.29 7.06 30.60
C CYS A 197 -14.34 6.41 29.69
N GLU A 198 -14.45 6.91 28.45
CA GLU A 198 -15.35 6.33 27.43
C GLU A 198 -15.02 4.86 27.14
N ARG A 199 -13.73 4.53 26.99
CA ARG A 199 -13.27 3.16 26.72
C ARG A 199 -13.52 2.22 27.87
N ILE A 200 -13.20 2.64 29.10
CA ILE A 200 -13.44 1.85 30.31
C ILE A 200 -14.94 1.58 30.45
N THR A 201 -15.77 2.60 30.27
CA THR A 201 -17.23 2.49 30.33
C THR A 201 -17.78 1.53 29.27
N ALA A 202 -17.32 1.66 28.01
CA ALA A 202 -17.72 0.77 26.92
C ALA A 202 -17.34 -0.70 27.19
N ARG A 203 -16.16 -0.94 27.78
CA ARG A 203 -15.71 -2.27 28.20
C ARG A 203 -16.63 -2.85 29.29
N THR A 204 -16.93 -2.05 30.32
CA THR A 204 -17.80 -2.49 31.43
C THR A 204 -19.20 -2.81 30.94
N LYS A 205 -19.78 -1.96 30.07
CA LYS A 205 -21.09 -2.21 29.45
C LYS A 205 -21.10 -3.52 28.64
N ARG A 206 -20.07 -3.78 27.83
CA ARG A 206 -19.96 -5.05 27.08
C ARG A 206 -19.93 -6.27 27.99
N HIS A 207 -19.19 -6.23 29.11
CA HIS A 207 -19.17 -7.33 30.08
C HIS A 207 -20.53 -7.55 30.76
N LEU A 208 -21.26 -6.47 31.07
CA LEU A 208 -22.61 -6.54 31.64
C LEU A 208 -23.63 -7.15 30.66
N CYS A 209 -23.58 -6.77 29.38
CA CYS A 209 -24.45 -7.33 28.34
C CYS A 209 -24.18 -8.82 28.10
N LEU A 210 -22.90 -9.24 28.10
CA LEU A 210 -22.51 -10.65 27.97
C LEU A 210 -22.93 -11.50 29.18
N ARG A 211 -22.95 -10.92 30.38
CA ARG A 211 -23.47 -11.61 31.58
C ARG A 211 -24.99 -11.76 31.55
N HIS A 212 -25.74 -10.75 31.10
CA HIS A 212 -27.20 -10.84 31.02
C HIS A 212 -27.69 -11.86 29.96
N SER A 213 -26.96 -12.01 28.86
CA SER A 213 -27.29 -12.97 27.79
C SER A 213 -27.00 -14.43 28.14
N MET A 214 -26.24 -14.70 29.22
CA MET A 214 -26.03 -16.04 29.76
C MET A 214 -27.04 -16.44 30.85
N ILE A 215 -27.92 -15.53 31.28
CA ILE A 215 -28.84 -15.75 32.42
C ILE A 215 -30.29 -16.02 31.98
N THR A 216 -30.65 -15.88 30.70
CA THR A 216 -31.96 -16.34 30.21
C THR A 216 -31.94 -17.87 30.04
N PRO A 217 -32.66 -18.65 30.87
CA PRO A 217 -32.89 -20.05 30.57
C PRO A 217 -33.83 -20.10 29.37
N LEU A 218 -33.60 -21.04 28.46
CA LEU A 218 -34.57 -21.46 27.46
C LEU A 218 -35.85 -21.90 28.21
N GLY A 219 -36.87 -21.04 28.17
CA GLY A 219 -38.24 -21.40 28.49
C GLY A 219 -38.93 -22.01 27.29
#